data_AF-A0A2W6C8I9-F1
#
_entry.id   AF-A0A2W6C8I9-F1
#
_cell.length_a   1.000
_cell.length_b   1.000
_cell.length_c   1.000
_cell.angle_alpha   90.00
_cell.angle_beta   90.00
_cell.angle_gamma   90.00
#
_symmetry.space_group_name_H-M   'P 1'
#
loop_
_entity.id
_entity.type
_entity.pdbx_description
1 polymer ?
#
loop_
_entity_poly.entity_id
_entity_poly.type
_entity_poly.pdbx_seq_one_letter_code
_entity_poly.pdbx_strand_id
1 'polypeptide(L)'
;MNQEDCMSIAQSTDLTPEVAVTLFVRRQAERTAAELGFGWVGVADAPSTYQQLRGAFDASKLTGQSLPVSNVHCDSSIFVSPVDNMALRFWHDVHHVKLGCSFRVEDELELALWQLDQAELAGIRPGSTEYELLTCEFIGQVLLVSLIGRFPYKQSEFVDDCQRLGLFTGLLSEIRRVGDQ
;
A
#
# COMPACT_ATOMS: atom_id res chain seq x y z
N MET A 1 5.30 20.89 45.41
CA MET A 1 5.50 19.47 45.75
C MET A 1 4.51 19.18 46.87
N ASN A 2 3.43 18.42 46.73
CA ASN A 2 2.98 17.46 45.70
C ASN A 2 1.46 17.21 45.85
N GLN A 3 0.91 16.50 44.86
CA GLN A 3 -0.17 15.50 45.00
C GLN A 3 -1.64 15.93 44.85
N GLU A 4 -1.99 16.74 43.85
CA GLU A 4 -3.41 16.86 43.41
C GLU A 4 -3.63 16.87 41.89
N ASP A 5 -2.67 16.42 41.07
CA ASP A 5 -2.93 16.14 39.64
C ASP A 5 -3.38 14.69 39.43
N CYS A 6 -4.50 14.34 40.07
CA CYS A 6 -5.20 13.08 39.87
C CYS A 6 -6.49 13.34 39.09
N MET A 7 -6.37 13.81 37.84
CA MET A 7 -7.43 13.70 36.83
C MET A 7 -6.85 13.72 35.40
N SER A 8 -7.16 12.64 34.66
CA SER A 8 -7.32 12.57 33.21
C SER A 8 -6.09 12.76 32.32
N ILE A 9 -5.61 11.66 31.71
CA ILE A 9 -5.85 11.43 30.27
C ILE A 9 -6.14 9.93 30.06
N ALA A 10 -7.35 9.65 29.61
CA ALA A 10 -7.77 8.35 29.10
C ALA A 10 -7.29 8.14 27.65
N GLN A 11 -7.32 6.86 27.23
CA GLN A 11 -7.41 6.32 25.85
C GLN A 11 -6.12 5.75 25.25
N SER A 12 -5.86 4.47 25.54
CA SER A 12 -5.42 3.56 24.49
C SER A 12 -6.56 3.45 23.48
N THR A 13 -6.47 4.17 22.38
CA THR A 13 -7.32 3.90 21.23
C THR A 13 -6.79 2.60 20.61
N ASP A 14 -7.48 1.49 20.86
CA ASP A 14 -7.36 0.30 20.01
C ASP A 14 -7.80 0.73 18.60
N LEU A 15 -6.82 1.13 17.78
CA LEU A 15 -7.06 1.39 16.38
C LEU A 15 -7.50 0.08 15.73
N THR A 16 -8.48 0.14 14.85
CA THR A 16 -8.78 -1.04 14.03
C THR A 16 -7.56 -1.34 13.14
N PRO A 17 -7.36 -2.60 12.73
CA PRO A 17 -6.23 -2.97 11.88
C PRO A 17 -6.13 -2.12 10.60
N GLU A 18 -7.26 -1.79 9.99
CA GLU A 18 -7.36 -0.95 8.78
C GLU A 18 -6.84 0.48 9.04
N VAL A 19 -7.18 1.06 10.18
CA VAL A 19 -6.68 2.38 10.58
C VAL A 19 -5.18 2.30 10.87
N ALA A 20 -4.71 1.23 11.53
CA ALA A 20 -3.30 1.04 11.83
C ALA A 20 -2.44 0.92 10.55
N VAL A 21 -2.85 0.09 9.58
CA VAL A 21 -2.13 -0.06 8.30
C VAL A 21 -2.21 1.22 7.45
N THR A 22 -3.35 1.93 7.48
CA THR A 22 -3.50 3.23 6.82
C THR A 22 -2.50 4.24 7.36
N LEU A 23 -2.39 4.36 8.68
CA LEU A 23 -1.44 5.28 9.30
C LEU A 23 0.01 4.88 9.02
N PHE A 24 0.30 3.58 8.96
CA PHE A 24 1.63 3.09 8.57
C PHE A 24 2.00 3.55 7.15
N VAL A 25 1.15 3.24 6.16
CA VAL A 25 1.38 3.63 4.76
C VAL A 25 1.52 5.13 4.61
N ARG A 26 0.63 5.91 5.25
CA ARG A 26 0.69 7.37 5.20
C ARG A 26 2.02 7.91 5.73
N ARG A 27 2.49 7.40 6.87
CA ARG A 27 3.80 7.78 7.43
C ARG A 27 4.96 7.42 6.50
N GLN A 28 4.92 6.25 5.85
CA GLN A 28 5.95 5.87 4.89
C GLN A 28 5.97 6.80 3.67
N ALA A 29 4.79 7.14 3.12
CA ALA A 29 4.66 8.07 2.02
C ALA A 29 5.15 9.49 2.39
N GLU A 30 4.73 10.02 3.56
CA GLU A 30 5.16 11.33 4.06
C GLU A 30 6.66 11.41 4.30
N ARG A 31 7.24 10.39 4.94
CA ARG A 31 8.69 10.30 5.14
C ARG A 31 9.44 10.26 3.80
N THR A 32 8.95 9.45 2.87
CA THR A 32 9.53 9.34 1.53
C THR A 32 9.49 10.68 0.79
N ALA A 33 8.37 11.40 0.88
CA ALA A 33 8.23 12.72 0.28
C ALA A 33 9.19 13.74 0.90
N ALA A 34 9.34 13.72 2.22
CA ALA A 34 10.29 14.58 2.93
C ALA A 34 11.76 14.28 2.54
N GLU A 35 12.12 13.00 2.39
CA GLU A 35 13.45 12.58 1.94
C GLU A 35 13.77 13.01 0.51
N LEU A 36 12.77 13.01 -0.38
CA LEU A 36 12.94 13.30 -1.81
C LEU A 36 12.75 14.78 -2.19
N GLY A 37 12.05 15.54 -1.34
CA GLY A 37 11.71 16.95 -1.62
C GLY A 37 10.53 17.13 -2.59
N PHE A 38 9.75 16.08 -2.85
CA PHE A 38 8.52 16.13 -3.64
C PHE A 38 7.49 15.10 -3.14
N GLY A 39 6.20 15.39 -3.32
CA GLY A 39 5.09 14.52 -2.94
C GLY A 39 4.47 13.78 -4.12
N TRP A 40 3.17 13.51 -4.05
CA TRP A 40 2.39 12.86 -5.10
C TRP A 40 1.18 13.66 -5.53
N VAL A 41 0.67 13.35 -6.72
CA VAL A 41 -0.59 13.84 -7.23
C VAL A 41 -1.31 12.70 -7.95
N GLY A 42 -2.59 12.51 -7.62
CA GLY A 42 -3.41 11.48 -8.26
C GLY A 42 -3.82 11.88 -9.67
N VAL A 43 -3.47 11.07 -10.67
CA VAL A 43 -3.87 11.25 -12.08
C VAL A 43 -4.35 9.94 -12.68
N ALA A 44 -5.21 9.99 -13.70
CA ALA A 44 -5.72 8.78 -14.34
C ALA A 44 -4.69 8.15 -15.30
N ASP A 45 -3.83 8.97 -15.89
CA ASP A 45 -2.80 8.62 -16.88
C ASP A 45 -1.40 8.53 -16.26
N ALA A 46 -1.32 7.96 -15.06
CA ALA A 46 -0.05 7.75 -14.37
C ALA A 46 0.88 6.80 -15.15
N PRO A 47 2.20 6.81 -14.87
CA PRO A 47 3.14 5.88 -15.49
C PRO A 47 2.71 4.42 -15.37
N SER A 48 2.66 3.71 -16.49
CA SER A 48 2.23 2.30 -16.55
C SER A 48 3.33 1.34 -16.99
N THR A 49 4.54 1.87 -17.18
CA THR A 49 5.75 1.09 -17.45
C THR A 49 6.89 1.60 -16.58
N TYR A 50 7.84 0.72 -16.26
CA TYR A 50 9.02 1.09 -15.48
C TYR A 50 9.84 2.23 -16.11
N GLN A 51 9.91 2.29 -17.45
CA GLN A 51 10.57 3.38 -18.15
C GLN A 51 9.85 4.73 -17.94
N GLN A 52 8.52 4.75 -18.05
CA GLN A 52 7.73 5.96 -17.78
C GLN A 52 7.89 6.41 -16.33
N LEU A 53 7.87 5.45 -15.39
CA LEU A 53 8.00 5.74 -13.97
C LEU A 53 9.37 6.38 -13.65
N ARG A 54 10.47 5.81 -14.16
CA ARG A 54 11.80 6.43 -14.00
C ARG A 54 11.86 7.84 -14.57
N GLY A 55 11.28 8.06 -15.76
CA GLY A 55 11.23 9.39 -16.37
C GLY A 55 10.42 10.40 -15.55
N ALA A 56 9.26 9.99 -15.01
CA ALA A 56 8.45 10.83 -14.14
C ALA A 56 9.16 11.13 -12.82
N PHE A 57 9.81 10.14 -12.22
CA PHE A 57 10.62 10.30 -11.01
C PHE A 57 11.77 11.29 -11.21
N ASP A 58 12.53 11.15 -12.29
CA ASP A 58 13.64 12.07 -12.60
C ASP A 58 13.14 13.51 -12.82
N ALA A 59 11.98 13.67 -13.48
CA ALA A 59 11.35 14.97 -13.65
C ALA A 59 10.89 15.59 -12.32
N SER A 60 10.24 14.82 -11.45
CA SER A 60 9.84 15.25 -10.10
C SER A 60 11.05 15.63 -9.26
N LYS A 61 12.11 14.83 -9.29
CA LYS A 61 13.36 15.10 -8.57
C LYS A 61 14.06 16.36 -9.05
N LEU A 62 14.05 16.63 -10.37
CA LEU A 62 14.66 17.81 -10.95
C LEU A 62 13.88 19.10 -10.65
N THR A 63 12.55 19.02 -10.63
CA THR A 63 11.67 20.20 -10.57
C THR A 63 11.04 20.46 -9.20
N GLY A 64 11.04 19.46 -8.32
CA GLY A 64 10.29 19.48 -7.06
C GLY A 64 8.77 19.28 -7.24
N GLN A 65 8.28 19.06 -8.47
CA GLN A 65 6.86 18.79 -8.71
C GLN A 65 6.49 17.39 -8.24
N SER A 66 5.26 17.23 -7.75
CA SER A 66 4.73 15.94 -7.31
C SER A 66 4.79 14.85 -8.38
N LEU A 67 5.10 13.62 -7.97
CA LEU A 67 5.07 12.44 -8.84
C LEU A 67 3.60 12.09 -9.20
N PRO A 68 3.25 11.94 -10.48
CA PRO A 68 1.95 11.42 -10.87
C PRO A 68 1.81 9.95 -10.46
N VAL A 69 0.80 9.66 -9.66
CA VAL A 69 0.42 8.29 -9.24
C VAL A 69 -1.00 7.99 -9.67
N SER A 70 -1.31 6.72 -9.96
CA SER A 70 -2.65 6.40 -10.46
C SER A 70 -3.70 6.64 -9.37
N ASN A 71 -4.77 7.36 -9.71
CA ASN A 71 -5.94 7.55 -8.83
C ASN A 71 -7.12 6.60 -9.18
N VAL A 72 -6.91 5.69 -10.13
CA VAL A 72 -7.93 4.76 -10.62
C VAL A 72 -8.10 3.58 -9.65
N HIS A 73 -9.34 3.24 -9.31
CA HIS A 73 -9.73 2.17 -8.37
C HIS A 73 -9.25 2.35 -6.91
N CYS A 74 -8.88 3.57 -6.51
CA CYS A 74 -8.40 3.83 -5.15
C CYS A 74 -9.49 3.78 -4.07
N ASP A 75 -10.76 3.86 -4.44
CA ASP A 75 -11.93 3.84 -3.56
C ASP A 75 -12.29 2.45 -3.03
N SER A 76 -11.84 1.40 -3.70
CA SER A 76 -12.16 0.02 -3.33
C SER A 76 -11.13 -0.64 -2.41
N SER A 77 -10.21 0.10 -1.78
CA SER A 77 -9.08 -0.45 -1.02
C SER A 77 -9.37 -0.73 0.46
N ILE A 78 -8.43 -1.39 1.15
CA ILE A 78 -8.47 -1.57 2.62
C ILE A 78 -8.17 -0.31 3.42
N PHE A 79 -7.72 0.77 2.76
CA PHE A 79 -7.35 2.00 3.45
C PHE A 79 -8.57 2.88 3.73
N VAL A 80 -8.48 3.70 4.78
CA VAL A 80 -9.59 4.55 5.26
C VAL A 80 -10.13 5.49 4.18
N SER A 81 -9.30 5.93 3.24
CA SER A 81 -9.74 6.81 2.15
C SER A 81 -8.98 6.56 0.83
N PRO A 82 -9.53 6.98 -0.32
CA PRO A 82 -8.83 6.88 -1.60
C PRO A 82 -7.46 7.59 -1.61
N VAL A 83 -7.31 8.66 -0.82
CA VAL A 83 -6.04 9.41 -0.71
C VAL A 83 -4.94 8.57 -0.06
N ASP A 84 -5.32 7.66 0.84
CA ASP A 84 -4.37 6.76 1.50
C ASP A 84 -3.88 5.65 0.57
N ASN A 85 -4.73 5.16 -0.33
CA ASN A 85 -4.27 4.25 -1.39
C ASN A 85 -3.36 4.97 -2.39
N MET A 86 -3.61 6.25 -2.71
CA MET A 86 -2.66 7.04 -3.50
C MET A 86 -1.32 7.24 -2.78
N ALA A 87 -1.33 7.38 -1.44
CA ALA A 87 -0.12 7.43 -0.65
C ALA A 87 0.66 6.10 -0.71
N LEU A 88 -0.03 4.96 -0.66
CA LEU A 88 0.58 3.64 -0.93
C LEU A 88 1.24 3.63 -2.30
N ARG A 89 0.51 4.02 -3.36
CA ARG A 89 1.03 4.01 -4.74
C ARG A 89 2.26 4.90 -4.89
N PHE A 90 2.28 6.07 -4.28
CA PHE A 90 3.48 6.90 -4.23
C PHE A 90 4.66 6.20 -3.58
N TRP A 91 4.44 5.63 -2.39
CA TRP A 91 5.50 4.92 -1.67
C TRP A 91 6.01 3.73 -2.47
N HIS A 92 5.11 2.95 -3.07
CA HIS A 92 5.39 1.83 -3.96
C HIS A 92 6.21 2.24 -5.19
N ASP A 93 5.70 3.18 -5.98
CA ASP A 93 6.30 3.63 -7.25
C ASP A 93 7.68 4.26 -7.05
N VAL A 94 7.86 5.04 -5.98
CA VAL A 94 9.18 5.56 -5.63
C VAL A 94 10.17 4.43 -5.34
N HIS A 95 9.74 3.37 -4.64
CA HIS A 95 10.64 2.30 -4.23
C HIS A 95 10.94 1.31 -5.33
N HIS A 96 10.09 1.17 -6.36
CA HIS A 96 10.53 0.58 -7.64
C HIS A 96 11.79 1.27 -8.18
N VAL A 97 11.81 2.61 -8.18
CA VAL A 97 12.96 3.37 -8.70
C VAL A 97 14.16 3.25 -7.76
N LYS A 98 13.96 3.41 -6.44
CA LYS A 98 15.06 3.37 -5.46
C LYS A 98 15.73 2.00 -5.35
N LEU A 99 14.97 0.91 -5.49
CA LEU A 99 15.47 -0.46 -5.36
C LEU A 99 15.87 -1.06 -6.72
N GLY A 100 15.52 -0.42 -7.83
CA GLY A 100 15.79 -0.95 -9.16
C GLY A 100 14.83 -2.05 -9.62
N CYS A 101 13.70 -2.20 -8.92
CA CYS A 101 12.67 -3.19 -9.21
C CYS A 101 11.78 -2.68 -10.36
N SER A 102 11.69 -3.41 -11.47
CA SER A 102 10.75 -3.13 -12.55
C SER A 102 9.33 -3.64 -12.23
N PHE A 103 8.44 -3.68 -13.23
CA PHE A 103 7.08 -4.25 -13.09
C PHE A 103 7.00 -5.72 -13.50
N ARG A 104 8.13 -6.42 -13.50
CA ARG A 104 8.19 -7.87 -13.67
C ARG A 104 7.75 -8.54 -12.38
N VAL A 105 7.13 -9.71 -12.48
CA VAL A 105 6.55 -10.41 -11.31
C VAL A 105 7.57 -10.63 -10.19
N GLU A 106 8.80 -11.02 -10.54
CA GLU A 106 9.88 -11.21 -9.57
C GLU A 106 10.24 -9.93 -8.80
N ASP A 107 10.23 -8.79 -9.50
CA ASP A 107 10.58 -7.48 -8.94
C ASP A 107 9.43 -6.91 -8.09
N GLU A 108 8.18 -7.13 -8.52
CA GLU A 108 6.97 -6.82 -7.75
C GLU A 108 6.95 -7.61 -6.43
N LEU A 109 7.32 -8.89 -6.47
CA LEU A 109 7.41 -9.72 -5.28
C LEU A 109 8.56 -9.29 -4.36
N GLU A 110 9.72 -8.92 -4.91
CA GLU A 110 10.84 -8.38 -4.14
C GLU A 110 10.45 -7.08 -3.44
N LEU A 111 9.79 -6.15 -4.14
CA LEU A 111 9.29 -4.91 -3.55
C LEU A 111 8.25 -5.18 -2.46
N ALA A 112 7.29 -6.08 -2.70
CA ALA A 112 6.26 -6.44 -1.73
C ALA A 112 6.87 -7.02 -0.43
N LEU A 113 7.88 -7.90 -0.55
CA LEU A 113 8.62 -8.43 0.60
C LEU A 113 9.38 -7.33 1.34
N TRP A 114 10.05 -6.44 0.61
CA TRP A 114 10.71 -5.29 1.22
C TRP A 114 9.72 -4.37 1.97
N GLN A 115 8.51 -4.17 1.45
CA GLN A 115 7.46 -3.40 2.11
C GLN A 115 6.98 -4.06 3.40
N LEU A 116 6.87 -5.40 3.44
CA LEU A 116 6.59 -6.15 4.65
C LEU A 116 7.72 -6.00 5.67
N ASP A 117 8.99 -6.08 5.25
CA ASP A 117 10.14 -5.79 6.13
C ASP A 117 10.05 -4.38 6.73
N GLN A 118 9.61 -3.38 5.94
CA GLN A 118 9.40 -2.03 6.47
C GLN A 118 8.28 -1.98 7.51
N ALA A 119 7.24 -2.79 7.37
CA ALA A 119 6.17 -2.92 8.36
C ALA A 119 6.71 -3.53 9.67
N GLU A 120 7.53 -4.58 9.59
CA GLU A 120 8.18 -5.18 10.76
C GLU A 120 9.08 -4.20 11.50
N LEU A 121 9.90 -3.45 10.76
CA LEU A 121 10.76 -2.40 11.33
C LEU A 121 9.95 -1.27 12.00
N ALA A 122 8.73 -1.02 11.52
CA ALA A 122 7.79 -0.09 12.14
C ALA A 122 6.99 -0.69 13.31
N GLY A 123 7.22 -1.96 13.64
CA GLY A 123 6.60 -2.65 14.77
C GLY A 123 5.33 -3.45 14.45
N ILE A 124 4.91 -3.53 13.18
CA ILE A 124 3.81 -4.39 12.72
C ILE A 124 4.37 -5.80 12.55
N ARG A 125 4.03 -6.72 13.46
CA ARG A 125 4.72 -8.02 13.57
C ARG A 125 4.06 -9.11 12.73
N PRO A 126 4.84 -10.05 12.17
CA PRO A 126 4.28 -11.27 11.57
C PRO A 126 3.31 -11.98 12.52
N GLY A 127 2.16 -12.39 11.98
CA GLY A 127 1.07 -13.01 12.74
C GLY A 127 0.14 -12.02 13.45
N SER A 128 0.33 -10.70 13.31
CA SER A 128 -0.68 -9.71 13.67
C SER A 128 -1.69 -9.53 12.52
N THR A 129 -2.91 -9.13 12.85
CA THR A 129 -3.97 -8.87 11.87
C THR A 129 -3.55 -7.81 10.85
N GLU A 130 -2.85 -6.77 11.28
CA GLU A 130 -2.30 -5.71 10.42
C GLU A 130 -1.27 -6.25 9.43
N TYR A 131 -0.37 -7.12 9.90
CA TYR A 131 0.63 -7.73 9.04
C TYR A 131 0.00 -8.66 8.00
N GLU A 132 -1.02 -9.41 8.40
CA GLU A 132 -1.79 -10.26 7.48
C GLU A 132 -2.54 -9.45 6.43
N LEU A 133 -3.13 -8.30 6.81
CA LEU A 133 -3.74 -7.36 5.86
C LEU A 133 -2.71 -6.85 4.84
N LEU A 134 -1.54 -6.39 5.31
CA LEU A 134 -0.46 -5.93 4.42
C LEU A 134 0.05 -7.05 3.52
N THR A 135 0.13 -8.29 4.03
CA THR A 135 0.53 -9.46 3.24
C THR A 135 -0.48 -9.72 2.12
N CYS A 136 -1.78 -9.67 2.42
CA CYS A 136 -2.82 -9.85 1.42
C CYS A 136 -2.84 -8.70 0.39
N GLU A 137 -2.65 -7.46 0.84
CA GLU A 137 -2.57 -6.28 -0.02
C GLU A 137 -1.37 -6.35 -0.96
N PHE A 138 -0.16 -6.58 -0.46
CA PHE A 138 1.06 -6.55 -1.26
C PHE A 138 1.29 -7.85 -2.04
N ILE A 139 1.31 -8.99 -1.35
CA ILE A 139 1.63 -10.29 -1.98
C ILE A 139 0.41 -10.82 -2.74
N GLY A 140 -0.79 -10.72 -2.15
CA GLY A 140 -2.00 -11.27 -2.76
C GLY A 140 -2.31 -10.64 -4.12
N GLN A 141 -2.19 -9.33 -4.27
CA GLN A 141 -2.44 -8.67 -5.55
C GLN A 141 -1.39 -9.03 -6.61
N VAL A 142 -0.10 -9.08 -6.25
CA VAL A 142 0.96 -9.52 -7.17
C VAL A 142 0.66 -10.93 -7.67
N LEU A 143 0.31 -11.86 -6.78
CA LEU A 143 -0.05 -13.23 -7.16
C LEU A 143 -1.28 -13.27 -8.06
N LEU A 144 -2.34 -12.51 -7.75
CA LEU A 144 -3.56 -12.50 -8.56
C LEU A 144 -3.28 -12.00 -9.98
N VAL A 145 -2.63 -10.84 -10.11
CA VAL A 145 -2.28 -10.26 -11.42
C VAL A 145 -1.39 -11.22 -12.21
N SER A 146 -0.45 -11.89 -11.54
CA SER A 146 0.43 -12.89 -12.18
C SER A 146 -0.32 -14.12 -12.68
N LEU A 147 -1.37 -14.56 -11.98
CA LEU A 147 -2.12 -15.77 -12.32
C LEU A 147 -3.17 -15.53 -13.42
N ILE A 148 -3.85 -14.38 -13.39
CA ILE A 148 -5.01 -14.13 -14.27
C ILE A 148 -4.94 -12.83 -15.08
N GLY A 149 -3.87 -12.04 -14.94
CA GLY A 149 -3.65 -10.83 -15.75
C GLY A 149 -4.57 -9.65 -15.40
N ARG A 150 -5.19 -9.64 -14.22
CA ARG A 150 -6.02 -8.52 -13.73
C ARG A 150 -5.89 -8.30 -12.23
N PHE A 151 -6.19 -7.07 -11.81
CA PHE A 151 -6.42 -6.74 -10.41
C PHE A 151 -7.76 -7.29 -9.90
N PRO A 152 -7.99 -7.32 -8.58
CA PRO A 152 -9.29 -7.66 -8.02
C PRO A 152 -10.37 -6.71 -8.49
N TYR A 153 -11.63 -7.18 -8.59
CA TYR A 153 -12.76 -6.29 -8.92
C TYR A 153 -13.02 -5.26 -7.82
N LYS A 154 -12.88 -5.68 -6.56
CA LYS A 154 -12.96 -4.83 -5.37
C LYS A 154 -11.85 -5.24 -4.42
N GLN A 155 -10.86 -4.38 -4.30
CA GLN A 155 -9.60 -4.69 -3.60
C GLN A 155 -9.83 -5.05 -2.12
N SER A 156 -10.74 -4.36 -1.43
CA SER A 156 -11.10 -4.60 -0.03
C SER A 156 -11.76 -5.94 0.18
N GLU A 157 -12.76 -6.30 -0.65
CA GLU A 157 -13.41 -7.61 -0.58
C GLU A 157 -12.39 -8.74 -0.83
N PHE A 158 -11.45 -8.53 -1.75
CA PHE A 158 -10.38 -9.49 -2.02
C PHE A 158 -9.44 -9.69 -0.83
N VAL A 159 -8.99 -8.60 -0.21
CA VAL A 159 -8.12 -8.67 0.97
C VAL A 159 -8.84 -9.30 2.15
N ASP A 160 -10.10 -8.94 2.41
CA ASP A 160 -10.95 -9.56 3.44
C ASP A 160 -11.10 -11.06 3.22
N ASP A 161 -11.37 -11.50 1.98
CA ASP A 161 -11.48 -12.91 1.65
C ASP A 161 -10.15 -13.65 1.86
N CYS A 162 -9.02 -13.05 1.48
CA CYS A 162 -7.69 -13.61 1.70
C CYS A 162 -7.36 -13.73 3.19
N GLN A 163 -7.68 -12.72 3.99
CA GLN A 163 -7.47 -12.75 5.43
C GLN A 163 -8.34 -13.81 6.10
N ARG A 164 -9.63 -13.85 5.77
CA ARG A 164 -10.61 -14.73 6.41
C ARG A 164 -10.48 -16.20 6.02
N LEU A 165 -10.13 -16.48 4.76
CA LEU A 165 -10.07 -17.84 4.21
C LEU A 165 -8.63 -18.38 4.10
N GLY A 166 -7.63 -17.54 4.34
CA GLY A 166 -6.24 -17.77 3.98
C GLY A 166 -5.95 -17.37 2.53
N LEU A 167 -4.74 -16.85 2.30
CA LEU A 167 -4.30 -16.22 1.06
C LEU A 167 -4.66 -17.02 -0.21
N PHE A 168 -4.31 -18.30 -0.27
CA PHE A 168 -4.55 -19.12 -1.47
C PHE A 168 -6.04 -19.41 -1.71
N THR A 169 -6.83 -19.56 -0.65
CA THR A 169 -8.28 -19.76 -0.78
C THR A 169 -8.97 -18.47 -1.23
N GLY A 170 -8.56 -17.32 -0.69
CA GLY A 170 -9.02 -16.00 -1.14
C GLY A 170 -8.67 -15.73 -2.62
N LEU A 171 -7.43 -16.03 -3.03
CA LEU A 171 -7.01 -15.99 -4.43
C LEU A 171 -7.92 -16.82 -5.33
N LEU A 172 -8.17 -18.08 -4.97
CA LEU A 172 -9.03 -18.97 -5.76
C LEU A 172 -10.48 -18.45 -5.84
N SER A 173 -11.00 -17.87 -4.76
CA SER A 173 -12.33 -17.24 -4.74
C SER A 173 -12.40 -16.07 -5.71
N GLU A 174 -11.40 -15.19 -5.72
CA GLU A 174 -11.36 -14.03 -6.62
C GLU A 174 -11.11 -14.42 -8.08
N ILE A 175 -10.31 -15.47 -8.34
CA ILE A 175 -10.12 -16.03 -9.68
C ILE A 175 -11.44 -16.55 -10.25
N ARG A 176 -12.27 -17.18 -9.41
CA ARG A 176 -13.59 -17.70 -9.79
C ARG A 176 -14.66 -16.62 -9.87
N ARG A 177 -14.39 -15.43 -9.35
CA ARG A 177 -15.32 -14.30 -9.41
C ARG A 177 -15.48 -13.88 -10.86
N VAL A 178 -16.70 -13.98 -11.36
CA VAL A 178 -17.10 -13.40 -12.64
C VAL A 178 -17.45 -11.96 -12.34
N GLY A 179 -16.85 -11.00 -13.06
CA GLY A 179 -17.20 -9.59 -12.89
C GLY A 179 -18.69 -9.40 -13.15
N ASP A 180 -19.36 -8.64 -12.29
CA ASP A 180 -20.67 -8.11 -12.62
C ASP A 180 -20.51 -7.27 -13.90
N GLN A 181 -21.15 -7.71 -14.99
CA GLN A 181 -21.19 -6.97 -16.26
C GLN A 181 -22.00 -5.69 -16.14
#